data_AF-K9GFU6-F1
#
_entry.id   AF-K9GFU6-F1
#
_cell.length_a   1.000
_cell.length_b   1.000
_cell.length_c   1.000
_cell.angle_alpha   90.00
_cell.angle_beta   90.00
_cell.angle_gamma   90.00
#
_symmetry.space_group_name_H-M   'P 1'
#
loop_
_entity.id
_entity.type
_entity.pdbx_description
1 polymer ?
#
loop_
_entity_poly.entity_id
_entity_poly.type
_entity_poly.pdbx_seq_one_letter_code
_entity_poly.pdbx_strand_id
1 'polypeptide(L)'
;MPGAGKTICSAILVDDLMTHFEEKPDVGIGYLYCNFNRQGEQRAQDLLSSLVMHLCKKRTSVPVAVKDLYKRYKTAPMRPRFGDVSKALTFVIALYSKVLIVIDALDECETTCRTRFLGEIGKIHAGPGANVFATSRPTERNSFSGVDWFII
;
A
#
# COMPACT_ATOMS: atom_id res chain seq x y z
N MET A 1 8.60 15.20 15.06
CA MET A 1 9.79 14.69 15.76
C MET A 1 10.04 13.25 15.35
N PRO A 2 11.26 12.89 14.91
CA PRO A 2 11.71 11.51 14.86
C PRO A 2 11.56 10.87 16.26
N GLY A 3 11.16 9.60 16.35
CA GLY A 3 11.03 8.91 17.64
C GLY A 3 9.70 9.10 18.38
N ALA A 4 8.69 9.75 17.79
CA ALA A 4 7.37 9.95 18.40
C ALA A 4 6.48 8.68 18.46
N GLY A 5 7.05 7.49 18.26
CA GLY A 5 6.31 6.22 18.35
C GLY A 5 5.40 5.87 17.16
N LYS A 6 5.33 6.68 16.09
CA LYS A 6 4.48 6.41 14.90
C LYS A 6 4.65 5.01 14.33
N THR A 7 5.90 4.57 14.14
CA THR A 7 6.21 3.23 13.63
C THR A 7 5.83 2.12 14.61
N ILE A 8 5.88 2.39 15.91
CA ILE A 8 5.39 1.45 16.92
C ILE A 8 3.87 1.36 16.84
N CYS A 9 3.16 2.49 16.72
CA CYS A 9 1.71 2.53 16.54
C CYS A 9 1.26 1.83 15.24
N SER A 10 1.97 2.05 14.13
CA SER A 10 1.65 1.39 12.86
C SER A 10 1.90 -0.12 12.92
N ALA A 11 2.98 -0.56 13.59
CA ALA A 11 3.25 -1.98 13.81
C ALA A 11 2.17 -2.63 14.70
N ILE A 12 1.77 -1.99 15.80
CA ILE A 12 0.68 -2.47 16.67
C ILE A 12 -0.63 -2.55 15.90
N LEU A 13 -0.95 -1.53 15.09
CA LEU A 13 -2.16 -1.55 14.27
C LEU A 13 -2.14 -2.69 13.25
N VAL A 14 -1.00 -2.94 12.59
CA VAL A 14 -0.88 -4.06 11.65
C VAL A 14 -1.07 -5.39 12.36
N ASP A 15 -0.47 -5.58 13.53
CA ASP A 15 -0.60 -6.80 14.34
C ASP A 15 -2.07 -7.03 14.75
N ASP A 16 -2.71 -6.01 15.33
CA ASP A 16 -4.12 -6.05 15.74
C ASP A 16 -5.06 -6.36 14.56
N LEU A 17 -4.85 -5.71 13.40
CA LEU A 17 -5.62 -5.99 12.20
C LEU A 17 -5.42 -7.43 11.70
N MET A 18 -4.19 -7.94 11.72
CA MET A 18 -3.92 -9.31 11.27
C MET A 18 -4.59 -10.32 12.20
N THR A 19 -4.53 -10.14 13.51
CA THR A 19 -5.19 -11.00 14.49
C THR A 19 -6.72 -10.91 14.40
N HIS A 20 -7.29 -9.69 14.37
CA HIS A 20 -8.74 -9.50 14.37
C HIS A 20 -9.43 -10.04 13.11
N PHE A 21 -8.72 -10.07 11.98
CA PHE A 21 -9.24 -10.54 10.69
C PHE A 21 -8.59 -11.85 10.23
N GLU A 22 -7.97 -12.62 11.12
CA GLU A 22 -7.31 -13.88 10.78
C GLU A 22 -8.29 -14.88 10.14
N GLU A 23 -9.45 -15.07 10.77
CA GLU A 23 -10.51 -15.99 10.30
C GLU A 23 -11.42 -15.39 9.23
N LYS A 24 -11.11 -14.19 8.72
CA LYS A 24 -11.91 -13.47 7.70
C LYS A 24 -11.15 -13.40 6.38
N PRO A 25 -11.21 -14.46 5.54
CA PRO A 25 -10.42 -14.57 4.31
C PRO A 25 -10.85 -13.57 3.22
N ASP A 26 -12.05 -13.00 3.35
CA ASP A 26 -12.60 -11.97 2.49
C ASP A 26 -12.12 -10.55 2.84
N VAL A 27 -11.36 -10.39 3.93
CA VAL A 27 -10.71 -9.13 4.31
C VAL A 27 -9.22 -9.14 3.98
N GLY A 28 -8.82 -8.26 3.06
CA GLY A 28 -7.44 -8.05 2.64
C GLY A 28 -6.73 -7.01 3.51
N ILE A 29 -5.50 -7.29 3.92
CA ILE A 29 -4.67 -6.35 4.67
C ILE A 29 -3.36 -6.13 3.92
N GLY A 30 -3.04 -4.87 3.64
CA GLY A 30 -1.77 -4.46 3.06
C GLY A 30 -1.08 -3.44 3.96
N TYR A 31 0.23 -3.55 4.12
CA TYR A 31 1.01 -2.56 4.86
C TYR A 31 2.26 -2.14 4.07
N LEU A 32 2.71 -0.91 4.28
CA LEU A 32 3.91 -0.33 3.68
C LEU A 32 4.64 0.54 4.70
N TYR A 33 5.97 0.55 4.59
CA TYR A 33 6.85 1.46 5.30
C TYR A 33 7.65 2.27 4.27
N CYS A 34 7.36 3.57 4.13
CA CYS A 34 8.19 4.49 3.35
C CYS A 34 9.52 4.67 4.08
N ASN A 35 10.65 4.61 3.36
CA ASN A 35 11.97 4.67 3.99
C ASN A 35 12.85 5.71 3.28
N PHE A 36 13.24 6.74 4.04
CA PHE A 36 14.06 7.86 3.59
C PHE A 36 15.40 7.40 2.99
N ASN A 37 16.01 6.35 3.55
CA ASN A 37 17.32 5.85 3.11
C ASN A 37 17.26 5.18 1.73
N ARG A 38 16.07 5.00 1.13
CA ARG A 38 15.88 4.38 -0.19
C ARG A 38 15.18 5.30 -1.18
N GLN A 39 15.17 6.61 -0.96
CA GLN A 39 14.49 7.58 -1.84
C GLN A 39 14.92 7.51 -3.32
N GLY A 40 16.18 7.17 -3.61
CA GLY A 40 16.66 6.95 -4.99
C GLY A 40 16.24 5.61 -5.61
N GLU A 41 15.78 4.66 -4.80
CA GLU A 41 15.46 3.29 -5.21
C GLU A 41 13.95 3.00 -5.22
N GLN A 42 13.19 3.60 -4.30
CA GLN A 42 11.75 3.43 -4.13
C GLN A 42 10.99 4.20 -5.19
N ARG A 43 10.46 3.48 -6.18
CA ARG A 43 9.54 4.05 -7.17
C ARG A 43 8.10 3.72 -6.77
N ALA A 44 7.16 4.56 -7.19
CA ALA A 44 5.75 4.36 -6.85
C ALA A 44 5.22 2.97 -7.26
N GLN A 45 5.69 2.41 -8.39
CA GLN A 45 5.34 1.05 -8.81
C GLN A 45 5.85 -0.05 -7.85
N ASP A 46 6.95 0.18 -7.14
CA ASP A 46 7.53 -0.78 -6.20
C ASP A 46 6.69 -0.82 -4.90
N LEU A 47 6.16 0.34 -4.48
CA LEU A 47 5.18 0.45 -3.39
C LEU A 47 3.87 -0.25 -3.75
N LEU A 48 3.31 0.02 -4.94
CA LEU A 48 2.10 -0.66 -5.41
C LEU A 48 2.31 -2.18 -5.53
N SER A 49 3.49 -2.61 -6.00
CA SER A 49 3.81 -4.04 -6.13
C SER A 49 3.86 -4.73 -4.77
N SER A 50 4.38 -4.04 -3.75
CA SER A 50 4.39 -4.53 -2.38
C SER A 50 2.98 -4.74 -1.83
N LEU A 51 2.04 -3.83 -2.12
CA LEU A 51 0.63 -4.02 -1.77
C LEU A 51 -0.01 -5.22 -2.47
N VAL A 52 0.23 -5.38 -3.78
CA VAL A 52 -0.25 -6.54 -4.54
C VAL A 52 0.25 -7.83 -3.90
N MET A 53 1.54 -7.88 -3.52
CA MET A 53 2.13 -9.04 -2.87
C MET A 53 1.49 -9.33 -1.51
N HIS A 54 1.30 -8.32 -0.65
CA HIS A 54 0.67 -8.51 0.66
C HIS A 54 -0.74 -9.06 0.55
N LEU A 55 -1.56 -8.48 -0.33
CA LEU A 55 -2.93 -8.96 -0.55
C LEU A 55 -2.90 -10.41 -1.07
N CYS A 56 -2.04 -10.72 -2.03
CA CYS A 56 -1.98 -12.09 -2.57
C CYS A 56 -1.51 -13.15 -1.58
N LYS A 57 -0.64 -12.80 -0.62
CA LYS A 57 -0.10 -13.76 0.36
C LYS A 57 -1.19 -14.35 1.28
N LYS A 58 -2.22 -13.57 1.62
CA LYS A 58 -3.30 -14.02 2.50
C LYS A 58 -4.32 -14.93 1.79
N ARG A 59 -4.27 -15.02 0.46
CA ARG A 59 -5.19 -15.89 -0.31
C ARG A 59 -4.62 -17.30 -0.42
N THR A 60 -5.48 -18.29 -0.20
CA THR A 60 -5.21 -19.70 -0.53
C THR A 60 -4.94 -19.92 -2.02
N SER A 61 -5.41 -19.02 -2.89
CA SER A 61 -5.09 -19.00 -4.32
C SER A 61 -4.67 -17.60 -4.80
N VAL A 62 -3.46 -17.51 -5.37
CA VAL A 62 -2.97 -16.29 -6.01
C VAL A 62 -3.71 -16.10 -7.35
N PRO A 63 -4.35 -14.95 -7.61
CA PRO A 63 -5.10 -14.72 -8.84
C PRO A 63 -4.22 -14.82 -10.10
N VAL A 64 -4.78 -15.34 -11.19
CA VAL A 64 -4.04 -15.59 -12.45
C VAL A 64 -3.40 -14.31 -12.98
N ALA A 65 -4.10 -13.17 -12.95
CA ALA A 65 -3.55 -11.88 -13.38
C ALA A 65 -2.28 -11.48 -12.60
N VAL A 66 -2.20 -11.80 -11.31
CA VAL A 66 -1.01 -11.53 -10.49
C VAL A 66 0.08 -12.56 -10.75
N LYS A 67 -0.28 -13.83 -10.96
CA LYS A 67 0.69 -14.86 -11.39
C LYS A 67 1.32 -14.50 -12.73
N ASP A 68 0.55 -13.95 -13.66
CA ASP A 68 1.04 -13.56 -14.98
C ASP A 68 1.89 -12.30 -14.91
N LEU A 69 1.54 -11.34 -14.05
CA LEU A 69 2.38 -10.18 -13.75
C LEU A 69 3.70 -10.65 -13.13
N TYR A 70 3.64 -11.47 -12.08
CA TYR A 70 4.82 -12.01 -11.40
C TYR A 70 5.71 -12.84 -12.33
N LYS A 71 5.13 -13.72 -13.16
CA LYS A 71 5.88 -14.50 -14.16
C LYS A 71 6.56 -13.61 -15.20
N ARG A 72 5.86 -12.58 -15.70
CA ARG A 72 6.41 -11.62 -16.68
C ARG A 72 7.60 -10.83 -16.14
N TYR A 73 7.64 -10.54 -14.84
CA TYR A 73 8.69 -9.71 -14.23
C TYR A 73 9.69 -10.49 -13.38
N LYS A 74 9.46 -11.79 -13.10
CA LYS A 74 10.45 -12.67 -12.46
C LYS A 74 11.58 -13.07 -13.40
N THR A 75 11.30 -13.18 -14.69
CA THR A 75 12.26 -13.66 -15.71
C THR A 75 12.90 -12.52 -16.51
N ALA A 76 12.37 -11.29 -16.40
CA ALA A 76 12.93 -10.12 -17.06
C ALA A 76 13.68 -9.25 -16.04
N PRO A 77 14.85 -8.68 -16.38
CA PRO A 77 15.52 -7.66 -15.55
C PRO A 77 14.74 -6.32 -15.48
N MET A 78 13.51 -6.30 -16.01
CA MET A 78 12.71 -5.10 -16.17
C MET A 78 11.71 -4.97 -15.02
N ARG A 79 11.67 -3.81 -14.38
CA ARG A 79 10.65 -3.51 -13.36
C ARG A 79 9.26 -3.40 -14.00
N PRO A 80 8.19 -3.78 -13.29
CA PRO A 80 6.83 -3.61 -13.79
C PRO A 80 6.50 -2.14 -14.02
N ARG A 81 5.74 -1.87 -15.08
CA ARG A 81 5.29 -0.50 -15.36
C ARG A 81 4.20 -0.14 -14.36
N PHE A 82 4.22 1.11 -13.91
CA PHE A 82 3.25 1.62 -12.94
C PHE A 82 1.78 1.32 -13.30
N GLY A 83 1.40 1.52 -14.57
CA GLY A 83 0.03 1.25 -15.02
C GLY A 83 -0.36 -0.22 -14.96
N ASP A 84 0.59 -1.14 -15.18
CA ASP A 84 0.34 -2.58 -15.10
C ASP A 84 0.15 -3.02 -13.65
N VAL A 85 0.95 -2.47 -12.73
CA VAL A 85 0.81 -2.72 -11.29
C VAL A 85 -0.47 -2.10 -10.73
N SER A 86 -0.82 -0.87 -11.12
CA SER A 86 -2.07 -0.21 -10.71
C SER A 86 -3.29 -1.05 -11.11
N LYS A 87 -3.34 -1.53 -12.36
CA LYS A 87 -4.42 -2.44 -12.81
C LYS A 87 -4.47 -3.73 -12.01
N ALA A 88 -3.31 -4.34 -11.73
CA ALA A 88 -3.25 -5.55 -10.92
C ALA A 88 -3.72 -5.30 -9.47
N LEU A 89 -3.36 -4.18 -8.86
CA LEU A 89 -3.79 -3.81 -7.52
C LEU A 89 -5.31 -3.62 -7.46
N THR A 90 -5.88 -2.85 -8.39
CA THR A 90 -7.34 -2.66 -8.48
C THR A 90 -8.06 -3.99 -8.64
N PHE A 91 -7.56 -4.87 -9.51
CA PHE A 91 -8.13 -6.21 -9.69
C PHE A 91 -8.09 -7.03 -8.39
N VAL A 92 -6.96 -7.04 -7.69
CA VAL A 92 -6.81 -7.81 -6.45
C VAL A 92 -7.71 -7.27 -5.34
N ILE A 93 -7.81 -5.95 -5.20
CA ILE A 93 -8.68 -5.29 -4.21
C ILE A 93 -10.14 -5.69 -4.41
N ALA A 94 -10.61 -5.74 -5.67
CA ALA A 94 -11.98 -6.14 -5.99
C ALA A 94 -12.32 -7.60 -5.63
N LEU A 95 -11.34 -8.42 -5.27
CA LEU A 95 -11.56 -9.81 -4.83
C LEU A 95 -11.84 -9.93 -3.32
N TYR A 96 -11.88 -8.81 -2.60
CA TYR A 96 -12.16 -8.73 -1.17
C TYR A 96 -13.46 -7.96 -0.92
N SER A 97 -14.17 -8.32 0.14
CA SER A 97 -15.30 -7.52 0.63
C SER A 97 -14.82 -6.22 1.27
N LYS A 98 -13.61 -6.26 1.85
CA LYS A 98 -12.95 -5.13 2.51
C LYS A 98 -11.43 -5.23 2.39
N VAL A 99 -10.78 -4.11 2.16
CA VAL A 99 -9.32 -3.97 2.18
C VAL A 99 -8.92 -2.88 3.15
N LEU A 100 -7.94 -3.18 4.00
CA LEU A 100 -7.32 -2.24 4.93
C LEU A 100 -5.86 -2.03 4.52
N ILE A 101 -5.47 -0.79 4.25
CA ILE A 101 -4.13 -0.43 3.84
C ILE A 101 -3.49 0.48 4.91
N VAL A 102 -2.34 0.08 5.43
CA VAL A 102 -1.55 0.86 6.40
C VAL A 102 -0.28 1.38 5.73
N ILE A 103 -0.04 2.69 5.75
CA ILE A 103 1.14 3.31 5.14
C ILE A 103 1.91 4.10 6.22
N ASP A 104 3.06 3.61 6.64
CA ASP A 104 3.88 4.28 7.64
C ASP A 104 4.93 5.20 7.00
N ALA A 105 5.23 6.29 7.70
CA ALA A 105 6.26 7.28 7.38
C ALA A 105 6.15 7.86 5.96
N LEU A 106 4.92 8.16 5.50
CA LEU A 106 4.63 8.58 4.13
C LEU A 106 5.46 9.79 3.65
N ASP A 107 5.84 10.69 4.57
CA ASP A 107 6.70 11.84 4.28
C ASP A 107 8.17 11.50 4.01
N GLU A 108 8.58 10.25 4.27
CA GLU A 108 9.91 9.76 3.90
C GLU A 108 10.03 9.34 2.43
N CYS A 109 8.90 9.22 1.72
CA CYS A 109 8.89 8.98 0.29
C CYS A 109 9.25 10.27 -0.48
N GLU A 110 10.10 10.15 -1.52
CA GLU A 110 10.44 11.28 -2.40
C GLU A 110 9.18 11.89 -3.04
N THR A 111 9.16 13.21 -3.25
CA THR A 111 7.96 13.96 -3.65
C THR A 111 7.26 13.39 -4.90
N THR A 112 7.99 13.12 -5.98
CA THR A 112 7.43 12.58 -7.23
C THR A 112 6.86 11.18 -7.02
N CYS A 113 7.57 10.33 -6.28
CA CYS A 113 7.10 9.01 -5.88
C CYS A 113 5.82 9.10 -5.03
N ARG A 114 5.83 9.95 -4.00
CA ARG A 114 4.73 10.20 -3.07
C ARG A 114 3.47 10.69 -3.79
N THR A 115 3.58 11.74 -4.60
CA THR A 115 2.45 12.29 -5.38
C THR A 115 1.83 11.24 -6.29
N ARG A 116 2.67 10.49 -7.02
CA ARG A 116 2.19 9.47 -7.96
C ARG A 116 1.53 8.29 -7.24
N PHE A 117 2.11 7.83 -6.13
CA PHE A 117 1.55 6.77 -5.30
C PHE A 117 0.21 7.19 -4.69
N LEU A 118 0.14 8.37 -4.09
CA LEU A 118 -1.09 8.90 -3.48
C LEU A 118 -2.20 9.12 -4.50
N GLY A 119 -1.87 9.55 -5.72
CA GLY A 119 -2.85 9.68 -6.80
C GLY A 119 -3.56 8.36 -7.11
N GLU A 120 -2.89 7.21 -7.01
CA GLU A 120 -3.53 5.91 -7.21
C GLU A 120 -4.22 5.39 -5.94
N ILE A 121 -3.61 5.53 -4.77
CA ILE A 121 -4.23 5.11 -3.51
C ILE A 121 -5.50 5.92 -3.22
N GLY A 122 -5.51 7.21 -3.56
CA GLY A 122 -6.71 8.05 -3.46
C GLY A 122 -7.86 7.54 -4.32
N LYS A 123 -7.58 7.08 -5.56
CA LYS A 123 -8.61 6.46 -6.42
C LYS A 123 -9.14 5.16 -5.82
N ILE A 124 -8.26 4.35 -5.24
CA ILE A 124 -8.63 3.10 -4.57
C ILE A 124 -9.52 3.40 -3.36
N HIS A 125 -9.13 4.36 -2.52
CA HIS A 125 -9.87 4.73 -1.31
C HIS A 125 -11.24 5.35 -1.62
N ALA A 126 -11.36 6.12 -2.71
CA ALA A 126 -12.64 6.62 -3.18
C ALA A 126 -13.58 5.51 -3.71
N GLY A 127 -13.04 4.32 -4.00
CA GLY A 127 -13.80 3.15 -4.39
C GLY A 127 -14.38 2.42 -3.16
N PRO A 128 -15.43 1.59 -3.36
CA PRO A 128 -16.02 0.83 -2.27
C PRO A 128 -15.05 -0.23 -1.74
N GLY A 129 -15.06 -0.42 -0.43
CA GLY A 129 -14.37 -1.54 0.24
C GLY A 129 -12.92 -1.27 0.65
N ALA A 130 -12.26 -0.20 0.19
CA ALA A 130 -10.87 0.09 0.58
C ALA A 130 -10.77 1.21 1.62
N ASN A 131 -10.10 0.93 2.74
CA ASN A 131 -9.83 1.91 3.80
C ASN A 131 -8.33 2.08 3.93
N VAL A 132 -7.88 3.33 4.04
CA VAL A 132 -6.46 3.64 4.09
C VAL A 132 -6.13 4.45 5.34
N PHE A 133 -5.11 3.99 6.04
CA PHE A 133 -4.50 4.65 7.19
C PHE A 133 -3.07 5.02 6.83
N ALA A 134 -2.65 6.24 7.14
CA ALA A 134 -1.28 6.68 6.89
C ALA A 134 -0.68 7.37 8.12
N THR A 135 0.64 7.39 8.23
CA THR A 135 1.35 8.24 9.19
C THR A 135 2.27 9.21 8.44
N SER A 136 2.41 10.42 8.98
CA SER A 136 3.28 11.45 8.39
C SER A 136 3.78 12.44 9.45
N ARG A 137 4.95 13.04 9.24
CA ARG A 137 5.39 14.19 10.04
C ARG A 137 4.46 15.40 9.84
N PRO A 138 4.13 16.17 10.90
CA PRO A 138 3.14 17.27 10.85
C PRO A 138 3.46 18.39 9.86
N THR A 139 4.74 18.63 9.58
CA THR A 139 5.21 19.70 8.69
C THR A 139 4.74 19.56 7.23
N GLU A 140 4.26 18.38 6.83
CA GLU A 140 3.89 18.05 5.44
C GLU A 140 2.38 17.82 5.25
N ARG A 141 1.55 17.98 6.30
CA ARG A 141 0.12 17.64 6.32
C ARG A 141 -0.73 18.45 5.33
N ASN A 142 -0.27 19.62 4.91
CA ASN A 142 -1.00 20.52 4.00
C ASN A 142 -0.99 20.08 2.52
N SER A 143 -0.25 19.02 2.17
CA SER A 143 -0.17 18.52 0.79
C SER A 143 -1.25 17.47 0.43
N PHE A 144 -2.11 17.11 1.38
CA PHE A 144 -3.13 16.06 1.25
C PHE A 144 -4.55 16.65 1.16
N SER A 145 -4.81 17.49 0.16
CA SER A 145 -6.17 18.03 -0.05
C SER A 145 -7.07 17.01 -0.76
N GLY A 146 -8.26 16.74 -0.20
CA GLY A 146 -9.39 16.17 -0.95
C GLY A 146 -9.74 14.70 -0.72
N VAL A 147 -9.18 14.03 0.29
CA VAL A 147 -9.59 12.68 0.70
C VAL A 147 -9.50 12.57 2.22
N ASP A 148 -10.48 11.95 2.88
CA ASP A 148 -10.50 11.76 4.33
C ASP A 148 -9.45 10.72 4.75
N TRP A 149 -8.19 11.14 4.78
CA TRP A 149 -7.09 10.33 5.27
C TRP A 149 -7.06 10.36 6.81
N PHE A 150 -7.06 9.19 7.44
CA PHE A 150 -6.62 9.08 8.83
C PHE A 150 -5.09 9.17 8.85
N ILE A 151 -4.58 10.39 9.05
CA ILE A 151 -3.14 10.67 9.17
C ILE A 151 -2.78 10.94 10.63
N ILE A 152 -1.96 10.08 11.24
CA ILE A 152 -1.42 10.27 12.60
C ILE A 152 0.06 10.72 12.55
#